data_AF-A0A7J9ZK93-F1
#
_entry.id   AF-A0A7J9ZK93-F1
#
_cell.length_a   1.000
_cell.length_b   1.000
_cell.length_c   1.000
_cell.angle_alpha   90.00
_cell.angle_beta   90.00
_cell.angle_gamma   90.00
#
_symmetry.space_group_name_H-M   'P 1'
#
loop_
_entity.id
_entity.type
_entity.pdbx_description
1 polymer ?
#
loop_
_entity_poly.entity_id
_entity_poly.type
_entity_poly.pdbx_seq_one_letter_code
_entity_poly.pdbx_strand_id
1 'polypeptide(L)'
;MAAPRKRVPHLIVGGGIGGIATALALANAGLDSHVIERAEEFGEIGAGIQLAPNALRVLDGLGVLDAVLADAVRPPKAVMMDAVGGEPITTLDFGPEFRETFGYPYVVTHRSDLLDALLTGCRNHDRVTLETSRHVTSVRGDGETAVATCADGTTYETGALIGADGIWSVVRGHTVGDGEPDYVGHVAYRGTIDIEAVSAHAGTGNVTWWVGPGIHLIQYPLRGGALFNQVAVFEAERNGDPDGWGPPEELERCFGDKTAHVRDGLRLIGRDRRWILRDRPPVERWTRGRATLLGDAAHPMVQYLAQGACMALEDAAVLAECLAGHPADVDAAFAAYERERLPRTATAQRWARRMGEIVHADGITALLRDALLARREDTDYGYVTWLYGYRREHPDNATSWMDAGGPVHA
;
A
#
# COMPACT_ATOMS: atom_id res chain seq x y z
N MET A 1 -26.33 24.44 -20.29
CA MET A 1 -26.63 23.10 -20.82
C MET A 1 -25.95 22.11 -19.88
N ALA A 2 -26.65 21.07 -19.41
CA ALA A 2 -26.00 20.04 -18.59
C ALA A 2 -24.90 19.37 -19.43
N ALA A 3 -23.70 19.20 -18.86
CA ALA A 3 -22.61 18.52 -19.55
C ALA A 3 -23.05 17.11 -19.97
N PRO A 4 -22.64 16.62 -21.15
CA PRO A 4 -23.05 15.30 -21.63
C PRO A 4 -22.59 14.21 -20.66
N ARG A 5 -23.50 13.27 -20.36
CA ARG A 5 -23.23 12.09 -19.51
C ARG A 5 -22.44 11.07 -20.33
N LYS A 6 -21.20 10.77 -19.92
CA LYS A 6 -20.36 9.77 -20.57
C LYS A 6 -20.74 8.38 -20.04
N ARG A 7 -21.13 7.44 -20.91
CA ARG A 7 -21.30 6.03 -20.53
C ARG A 7 -19.98 5.30 -20.71
N VAL A 8 -19.52 4.61 -19.66
CA VAL A 8 -18.27 3.87 -19.65
C VAL A 8 -18.49 2.46 -19.08
N PRO A 9 -17.71 1.45 -19.52
CA PRO A 9 -17.90 0.05 -19.15
C PRO A 9 -17.69 -0.18 -17.65
N HIS A 10 -16.45 -0.13 -17.17
CA HIS A 10 -16.07 -0.13 -15.75
C HIS A 10 -15.40 1.21 -15.43
N LEU A 11 -15.94 1.98 -14.47
CA LEU A 11 -15.35 3.25 -14.06
C LEU A 11 -14.48 3.03 -12.82
N ILE A 12 -13.22 3.42 -12.90
CA ILE A 12 -12.29 3.43 -11.77
C ILE A 12 -12.05 4.88 -11.35
N VAL A 13 -12.40 5.20 -10.11
CA VAL A 13 -12.21 6.54 -9.54
C VAL A 13 -10.94 6.54 -8.70
N GLY A 14 -9.87 7.15 -9.20
CA GLY A 14 -8.55 7.22 -8.57
C GLY A 14 -7.47 6.55 -9.42
N GLY A 15 -6.40 7.29 -9.71
CA GLY A 15 -5.26 6.90 -10.55
C GLY A 15 -3.99 6.53 -9.80
N GLY A 16 -4.10 6.15 -8.52
CA GLY A 16 -2.97 5.60 -7.76
C GLY A 16 -2.69 4.14 -8.10
N ILE A 17 -1.74 3.51 -7.40
CA ILE A 17 -1.30 2.11 -7.65
C ILE A 17 -2.49 1.14 -7.78
N GLY A 18 -3.42 1.15 -6.83
CA GLY A 18 -4.57 0.23 -6.85
C GLY A 18 -5.49 0.44 -8.05
N GLY A 19 -5.76 1.70 -8.43
CA GLY A 19 -6.63 2.03 -9.56
C GLY A 19 -6.01 1.65 -10.90
N ILE A 20 -4.74 1.97 -11.11
CA ILE A 20 -4.03 1.62 -12.35
C ILE A 20 -3.81 0.10 -12.44
N ALA A 21 -3.46 -0.57 -11.34
CA ALA A 21 -3.37 -2.02 -11.32
C ALA A 21 -4.71 -2.69 -11.64
N THR A 22 -5.83 -2.14 -11.16
CA THR A 22 -7.17 -2.64 -11.47
C THR A 22 -7.50 -2.49 -12.95
N ALA A 23 -7.16 -1.35 -13.55
CA ALA A 23 -7.37 -1.13 -14.98
C ALA A 23 -6.58 -2.14 -15.84
N LEU A 24 -5.31 -2.37 -15.49
CA LEU A 24 -4.48 -3.37 -16.15
C LEU A 24 -5.01 -4.79 -15.95
N ALA A 25 -5.44 -5.13 -14.74
CA ALA A 25 -5.99 -6.44 -14.42
C ALA A 25 -7.28 -6.73 -15.21
N LEU A 26 -8.17 -5.74 -15.30
CA LEU A 26 -9.39 -5.84 -16.11
C LEU A 26 -9.05 -6.02 -17.59
N ALA A 27 -8.08 -5.27 -18.11
CA ALA A 27 -7.66 -5.36 -19.49
C ALA A 27 -7.10 -6.76 -19.84
N ASN A 28 -6.22 -7.31 -18.99
CA ASN A 28 -5.71 -8.68 -19.12
C ASN A 28 -6.83 -9.74 -19.04
N ALA A 29 -7.90 -9.45 -18.29
CA ALA A 29 -9.11 -10.27 -18.24
C ALA A 29 -10.09 -10.02 -19.41
N GLY A 30 -9.73 -9.18 -20.39
CA GLY A 30 -10.53 -8.88 -21.57
C GLY A 30 -11.66 -7.87 -21.35
N LEU A 31 -11.65 -7.15 -20.23
CA LEU A 31 -12.68 -6.17 -19.84
C LEU A 31 -12.20 -4.73 -20.08
N ASP A 32 -13.08 -3.90 -20.62
CA ASP A 32 -12.80 -2.48 -20.87
C ASP A 32 -12.96 -1.66 -19.59
N SER A 33 -12.05 -0.71 -19.33
CA SER A 33 -12.10 0.17 -18.16
C SER A 33 -11.75 1.62 -18.49
N HIS A 34 -12.31 2.54 -17.70
CA HIS A 34 -12.07 3.98 -17.78
C HIS A 34 -11.61 4.48 -16.42
N VAL A 35 -10.37 4.94 -16.33
CA VAL A 35 -9.78 5.50 -15.10
C VAL A 35 -9.91 7.02 -15.13
N ILE A 36 -10.40 7.59 -14.03
CA ILE A 36 -10.36 9.03 -13.80
C ILE A 36 -9.49 9.36 -12.58
N GLU A 37 -8.60 10.35 -12.74
CA GLU A 37 -7.72 10.86 -11.69
C GLU A 37 -7.94 12.36 -11.48
N ARG A 38 -7.92 12.81 -10.21
CA ARG A 38 -8.13 14.22 -9.86
C ARG A 38 -6.93 15.11 -10.20
N ALA A 39 -5.71 14.59 -10.08
CA ALA A 39 -4.49 15.30 -10.40
C ALA A 39 -4.39 15.60 -11.90
N GLU A 40 -3.63 16.63 -12.26
CA GLU A 40 -3.42 17.02 -13.66
C GLU A 40 -2.62 15.97 -14.44
N GLU A 41 -1.74 15.26 -13.74
CA GLU A 41 -0.90 14.19 -14.25
C GLU A 41 -0.94 13.00 -13.30
N PHE A 42 -0.76 11.80 -13.84
CA PHE A 42 -0.53 10.63 -13.01
C PHE A 42 0.86 10.70 -12.39
N GLY A 43 0.94 10.55 -11.07
CA GLY A 43 2.21 10.60 -10.37
C GLY A 43 2.07 10.28 -8.89
N GLU A 44 3.21 10.04 -8.26
CA GLU A 44 3.31 9.73 -6.83
C GLU A 44 4.40 10.59 -6.19
N ILE A 45 4.21 10.91 -4.92
CA ILE A 45 5.18 11.72 -4.16
C ILE A 45 6.35 10.81 -3.76
N GLY A 46 7.56 11.24 -4.13
CA GLY A 46 8.80 10.45 -4.19
C GLY A 46 9.31 9.84 -2.88
N ALA A 47 8.66 8.77 -2.45
CA ALA A 47 9.07 7.94 -1.33
C ALA A 47 9.23 6.49 -1.75
N GLY A 48 10.06 5.77 -0.99
CA GLY A 48 10.21 4.33 -1.12
C GLY A 48 8.92 3.56 -0.81
N ILE A 49 8.81 2.41 -1.44
CA ILE A 49 7.78 1.41 -1.17
C ILE A 49 8.43 0.05 -1.02
N GLN A 50 7.90 -0.77 -0.12
CA GLN A 50 8.32 -2.15 0.05
C GLN A 50 7.27 -3.07 -0.58
N LEU A 51 7.72 -4.05 -1.36
CA LEU A 51 6.90 -5.02 -2.05
C LEU A 51 7.30 -6.42 -1.62
N ALA A 52 6.34 -7.11 -1.02
CA ALA A 52 6.50 -8.47 -0.54
C ALA A 52 6.06 -9.49 -1.62
N PRO A 53 6.34 -10.80 -1.43
CA PRO A 53 6.05 -11.83 -2.42
C PRO A 53 4.62 -11.87 -2.94
N ASN A 54 3.64 -11.58 -2.07
CA ASN A 54 2.23 -11.50 -2.44
C ASN A 54 1.94 -10.41 -3.49
N ALA A 55 2.60 -9.25 -3.39
CA ALA A 55 2.47 -8.19 -4.38
C ALA A 55 3.23 -8.51 -5.67
N LEU A 56 4.43 -9.08 -5.57
CA LEU A 56 5.24 -9.43 -6.74
C LEU A 56 4.56 -10.48 -7.61
N ARG A 57 3.85 -11.44 -7.01
CA ARG A 57 3.03 -12.42 -7.73
C ARG A 57 1.95 -11.76 -8.59
N VAL A 58 1.27 -10.75 -8.04
CA VAL A 58 0.28 -9.99 -8.81
C VAL A 58 0.97 -9.23 -9.94
N LEU A 59 2.09 -8.56 -9.69
CA LEU A 59 2.82 -7.82 -10.72
C LEU A 59 3.34 -8.73 -11.85
N ASP A 60 3.68 -9.98 -11.53
CA ASP A 60 4.04 -11.01 -12.51
C ASP A 60 2.83 -11.39 -13.38
N GLY A 61 1.70 -11.70 -12.74
CA GLY A 61 0.44 -11.94 -13.43
C GLY A 61 0.00 -10.78 -14.34
N LEU A 62 0.27 -9.54 -13.93
CA LEU A 62 0.02 -8.34 -14.72
C LEU A 62 1.03 -8.13 -15.88
N GLY A 63 2.12 -8.88 -15.92
CA GLY A 63 3.16 -8.79 -16.95
C GLY A 63 4.08 -7.59 -16.81
N VAL A 64 4.16 -6.99 -15.62
CA VAL A 64 4.96 -5.77 -15.36
C VAL A 64 6.09 -6.00 -14.35
N LEU A 65 6.24 -7.21 -13.82
CA LEU A 65 7.24 -7.51 -12.80
C LEU A 65 8.66 -7.13 -13.23
N ASP A 66 9.08 -7.50 -14.44
CA ASP A 66 10.43 -7.18 -14.94
C ASP A 66 10.71 -5.68 -14.96
N ALA A 67 9.74 -4.87 -15.39
CA ALA A 67 9.85 -3.42 -15.39
C ALA A 67 9.97 -2.86 -13.97
N VAL A 68 9.22 -3.41 -13.01
CA VAL A 68 9.31 -3.02 -11.59
C VAL A 68 10.65 -3.43 -10.99
N LEU A 69 11.18 -4.60 -11.37
CA LEU A 69 12.43 -5.14 -10.82
C LEU A 69 13.69 -4.50 -11.42
N ALA A 70 13.59 -3.79 -12.54
CA ALA A 70 14.73 -3.20 -13.23
C ALA A 70 15.59 -2.30 -12.32
N ASP A 71 14.94 -1.45 -11.51
CA ASP A 71 15.60 -0.52 -10.59
C ASP A 71 15.36 -0.82 -9.10
N ALA A 72 14.62 -1.91 -8.81
CA ALA A 72 14.34 -2.33 -7.44
C ALA A 72 15.61 -2.85 -6.75
N VAL A 73 15.71 -2.60 -5.45
CA VAL A 73 16.72 -3.23 -4.60
C VAL A 73 16.14 -4.49 -3.96
N ARG A 74 16.97 -5.52 -3.81
CA ARG A 74 16.66 -6.77 -3.11
C ARG A 74 17.42 -6.78 -1.79
N PRO A 75 16.84 -6.27 -0.69
CA PRO A 75 17.48 -6.30 0.60
C PRO A 75 17.73 -7.76 1.00
N PRO A 76 18.91 -8.12 1.55
CA PRO A 76 19.16 -9.49 1.96
C PRO A 76 18.38 -9.86 3.23
N LYS A 77 17.97 -8.87 4.02
CA LYS A 77 17.16 -9.06 5.23
C LYS A 77 16.41 -7.79 5.66
N ALA A 78 15.42 -7.98 6.53
CA ALA A 78 14.89 -6.93 7.38
C ALA A 78 15.44 -7.07 8.80
N VAL A 79 15.91 -5.97 9.39
CA VAL A 79 16.54 -5.96 10.72
C VAL A 79 15.80 -5.00 11.63
N MET A 80 15.35 -5.49 12.78
CA MET A 80 14.82 -4.66 13.86
C MET A 80 15.95 -4.36 14.85
N MET A 81 16.17 -3.07 15.10
CA MET A 81 17.22 -2.53 15.95
C MET A 81 16.61 -1.74 17.10
N ASP A 82 17.20 -1.83 18.29
CA ASP A 82 16.84 -0.96 19.40
C ASP A 82 17.34 0.48 19.15
N ALA A 83 16.41 1.43 19.06
CA ALA A 83 16.71 2.84 18.85
C ALA A 83 17.40 3.51 20.04
N VAL A 84 17.35 2.92 21.24
CA VAL A 84 17.97 3.46 22.45
C VAL A 84 19.35 2.84 22.69
N GLY A 85 19.43 1.51 22.75
CA GLY A 85 20.66 0.77 23.02
C GLY A 85 21.57 0.56 21.82
N GLY A 86 21.03 0.55 20.60
CA GLY A 86 21.82 0.34 19.38
C GLY A 86 21.97 -1.10 18.93
N GLU A 87 21.44 -2.06 19.70
CA GLU A 87 21.63 -3.49 19.47
C GLU A 87 20.56 -4.07 18.54
N PRO A 88 20.88 -5.10 17.73
CA PRO A 88 19.89 -5.82 16.95
C PRO A 88 18.95 -6.62 17.86
N ILE A 89 17.64 -6.50 17.61
CA ILE A 89 16.59 -7.24 18.33
C ILE A 89 16.25 -8.54 17.61
N THR A 90 15.98 -8.48 16.30
CA THR A 90 15.64 -9.65 15.47
C THR A 90 15.88 -9.36 14.00
N THR A 91 16.05 -10.41 13.19
CA THR A 91 16.27 -10.31 11.75
C THR A 91 15.32 -11.25 11.00
N LEU A 92 14.76 -10.82 9.87
CA LEU A 92 14.05 -11.69 8.95
C LEU A 92 14.90 -11.84 7.67
N ASP A 93 15.37 -13.05 7.40
CA ASP A 93 16.21 -13.35 6.24
C ASP A 93 15.38 -13.40 4.95
N PHE A 94 15.82 -12.69 3.91
CA PHE A 94 15.19 -12.66 2.58
C PHE A 94 16.02 -13.41 1.51
N GLY A 95 16.91 -14.29 1.95
CA GLY A 95 17.79 -15.09 1.12
C GLY A 95 17.07 -16.23 0.36
N PRO A 96 17.84 -17.24 -0.08
CA PRO A 96 17.31 -18.33 -0.90
C PRO A 96 16.10 -19.05 -0.28
N GLU A 97 16.13 -19.36 1.02
CA GLU A 97 15.05 -20.10 1.71
C GLU A 97 13.72 -19.30 1.71
N PHE A 98 13.79 -17.97 1.84
CA PHE A 98 12.63 -17.10 1.73
C PHE A 98 12.01 -17.19 0.32
N ARG A 99 12.86 -17.15 -0.72
CA ARG A 99 12.42 -17.26 -2.12
C ARG A 99 11.83 -18.64 -2.41
N GLU A 100 12.43 -19.71 -1.88
CA GLU A 100 11.91 -21.07 -2.01
C GLU A 100 10.54 -21.22 -1.32
N THR A 101 10.36 -20.59 -0.15
CA THR A 101 9.11 -20.64 0.62
C THR A 101 7.99 -19.86 -0.05
N PHE A 102 8.25 -18.64 -0.53
CA PHE A 102 7.20 -17.72 -1.01
C PHE A 102 7.12 -17.58 -2.53
N GLY A 103 8.10 -18.09 -3.27
CA GLY A 103 8.21 -18.06 -4.73
C GLY A 103 8.76 -16.77 -5.32
N TYR A 104 8.79 -15.68 -4.54
CA TYR A 104 9.23 -14.35 -4.98
C TYR A 104 10.15 -13.72 -3.92
N PRO A 105 11.05 -12.79 -4.30
CA PRO A 105 11.87 -12.06 -3.35
C PRO A 105 11.05 -11.00 -2.57
N TYR A 106 11.67 -10.43 -1.54
CA TYR A 106 11.26 -9.15 -0.97
C TYR A 106 12.04 -8.03 -1.65
N VAL A 107 11.37 -6.97 -2.10
CA VAL A 107 12.03 -5.87 -2.80
C VAL A 107 11.59 -4.51 -2.27
N VAL A 108 12.45 -3.52 -2.47
CA VAL A 108 12.13 -2.11 -2.24
C VAL A 108 12.39 -1.33 -3.51
N THR A 109 11.45 -0.44 -3.87
CA THR A 109 11.53 0.36 -5.08
C THR A 109 10.96 1.76 -4.85
N HIS A 110 11.14 2.66 -5.79
CA HIS A 110 10.53 3.98 -5.72
C HIS A 110 9.05 3.87 -6.13
N ARG A 111 8.17 4.56 -5.39
CA ARG A 111 6.73 4.48 -5.62
C ARG A 111 6.32 4.90 -7.05
N SER A 112 6.98 5.93 -7.60
CA SER A 112 6.74 6.39 -8.97
C SER A 112 7.15 5.33 -10.00
N ASP A 113 8.25 4.62 -9.79
CA ASP A 113 8.74 3.61 -10.75
C ASP A 113 7.75 2.44 -10.85
N LEU A 114 7.13 2.03 -9.72
CA LEU A 114 6.02 1.06 -9.71
C LEU A 114 4.79 1.58 -10.47
N LEU A 115 4.38 2.82 -10.22
CA LEU A 115 3.22 3.41 -10.88
C LEU A 115 3.45 3.55 -12.40
N ASP A 116 4.66 3.95 -12.80
CA ASP A 116 5.05 4.12 -14.21
C ASP A 116 5.06 2.79 -14.96
N ALA A 117 5.52 1.70 -14.33
CA ALA A 117 5.43 0.36 -14.91
C ALA A 117 3.98 -0.06 -15.16
N LEU A 118 3.09 0.17 -14.19
CA LEU A 118 1.65 -0.12 -14.31
C LEU A 118 0.98 0.76 -15.38
N LEU A 119 1.27 2.07 -15.41
CA LEU A 119 0.76 3.00 -16.40
C LEU A 119 1.20 2.63 -17.81
N THR A 120 2.45 2.23 -17.97
CA THR A 120 2.99 1.75 -19.25
C THR A 120 2.24 0.50 -19.71
N GLY A 121 1.99 -0.45 -18.80
CA GLY A 121 1.14 -1.61 -19.05
C GLY A 121 -0.25 -1.22 -19.55
N CYS A 122 -0.92 -0.30 -18.85
CA CYS A 122 -2.23 0.22 -19.27
C CYS A 122 -2.22 0.90 -20.64
N ARG A 123 -1.22 1.74 -20.91
CA ARG A 123 -1.09 2.48 -22.18
C ARG A 123 -0.86 1.56 -23.39
N ASN A 124 -0.31 0.37 -23.15
CA ASN A 124 -0.10 -0.64 -24.19
C ASN A 124 -1.36 -1.48 -24.47
N HIS A 125 -2.49 -1.16 -23.83
CA HIS A 125 -3.73 -1.92 -23.97
C HIS A 125 -4.89 -1.04 -24.46
N ASP A 126 -5.51 -1.39 -25.59
CA ASP A 126 -6.63 -0.64 -26.18
C ASP A 126 -7.94 -0.65 -25.36
N ARG A 127 -7.95 -1.37 -24.23
CA ARG A 127 -9.10 -1.54 -23.34
C ARG A 127 -9.11 -0.56 -22.17
N VAL A 128 -8.02 0.15 -21.96
CA VAL A 128 -7.87 1.10 -20.86
C VAL A 128 -7.92 2.51 -21.39
N THR A 129 -8.89 3.30 -20.92
CA THR A 129 -8.90 4.74 -21.11
C THR A 129 -8.45 5.43 -19.82
N LEU A 130 -7.53 6.39 -19.93
CA LEU A 130 -6.99 7.16 -18.81
C LEU A 130 -7.35 8.64 -18.97
N GLU A 131 -7.96 9.25 -17.95
CA GLU A 131 -8.34 10.66 -17.97
C GLU A 131 -7.96 11.36 -16.65
N THR A 132 -7.18 12.44 -16.74
CA THR A 132 -6.74 13.26 -15.59
C THR A 132 -7.62 14.49 -15.39
N SER A 133 -7.37 15.27 -14.34
CA SER A 133 -8.13 16.48 -13.98
C SER A 133 -9.63 16.22 -13.78
N ARG A 134 -9.99 15.04 -13.25
CA ARG A 134 -11.36 14.61 -12.96
C ARG A 134 -11.54 14.36 -11.48
N HIS A 135 -11.87 15.44 -10.77
CA HIS A 135 -12.17 15.39 -9.34
C HIS A 135 -13.64 15.02 -9.09
N VAL A 136 -13.90 13.75 -8.74
CA VAL A 136 -15.23 13.29 -8.34
C VAL A 136 -15.62 13.89 -6.98
N THR A 137 -16.82 14.46 -6.90
CA THR A 137 -17.36 15.10 -5.69
C THR A 137 -18.64 14.44 -5.18
N SER A 138 -19.32 13.64 -6.00
CA SER A 138 -20.45 12.83 -5.55
C SER A 138 -20.64 11.56 -6.37
N VAL A 139 -21.18 10.53 -5.72
CA VAL A 139 -21.58 9.25 -6.32
C VAL A 139 -23.01 8.90 -5.92
N ARG A 140 -23.76 8.35 -6.87
CA ARG A 140 -25.07 7.72 -6.65
C ARG A 140 -25.12 6.38 -7.37
N GLY A 141 -25.74 5.36 -6.78
CA GLY A 141 -25.64 3.99 -7.34
C GLY A 141 -26.73 3.01 -6.93
N ASP A 142 -27.88 3.47 -6.41
CA ASP A 142 -28.94 2.59 -5.88
C ASP A 142 -29.82 1.90 -6.96
N GLY A 143 -29.43 1.96 -8.24
CA GLY A 143 -30.16 1.35 -9.36
C GLY A 143 -29.28 0.45 -10.23
N GLU A 144 -29.67 0.20 -11.49
CA GLU A 144 -28.90 -0.66 -12.40
C GLU A 144 -27.55 -0.06 -12.85
N THR A 145 -27.33 1.23 -12.60
CA THR A 145 -26.10 1.96 -12.92
C THR A 145 -25.65 2.85 -11.76
N ALA A 146 -24.35 3.09 -11.67
CA ALA A 146 -23.76 4.12 -10.82
C ALA A 146 -23.42 5.38 -11.65
N VAL A 147 -23.42 6.54 -10.99
CA VAL A 147 -23.02 7.82 -11.56
C VAL A 147 -22.03 8.54 -10.66
N ALA A 148 -20.87 8.87 -11.21
CA ALA A 148 -19.91 9.78 -10.61
C ALA A 148 -20.06 11.17 -11.22
N THR A 149 -20.12 12.20 -10.36
CA THR A 149 -20.17 13.61 -10.77
C THR A 149 -18.86 14.29 -10.38
N CYS A 150 -18.23 14.95 -11.35
CA CYS A 150 -17.01 15.72 -11.14
C CYS A 150 -17.29 17.17 -10.74
N ALA A 151 -16.31 17.84 -10.14
CA ALA A 151 -16.38 19.24 -9.72
C ALA A 151 -16.70 20.21 -10.88
N ASP A 152 -16.28 19.88 -12.10
CA ASP A 152 -16.54 20.64 -13.32
C ASP A 152 -17.95 20.39 -13.92
N GLY A 153 -18.75 19.53 -13.28
CA GLY A 153 -20.07 19.12 -13.74
C GLY A 153 -20.09 17.95 -14.74
N THR A 154 -18.93 17.43 -15.15
CA THR A 154 -18.84 16.22 -15.97
C THR A 154 -19.42 15.03 -15.21
N THR A 155 -20.19 14.17 -15.89
CA THR A 155 -20.77 12.97 -15.28
C THR A 155 -20.41 11.71 -16.05
N TYR A 156 -20.11 10.65 -15.30
CA TYR A 156 -19.83 9.31 -15.82
C TYR A 156 -20.91 8.35 -15.34
N GLU A 157 -21.42 7.49 -16.23
CA GLU A 157 -22.39 6.44 -15.94
C GLU A 157 -21.80 5.08 -16.27
N THR A 158 -21.94 4.13 -15.36
CA THR A 158 -21.37 2.79 -15.52
C THR A 158 -22.24 1.73 -14.84
N GLY A 159 -22.14 0.49 -15.29
CA GLY A 159 -22.68 -0.68 -14.59
C GLY A 159 -21.81 -1.13 -13.41
N ALA A 160 -20.56 -0.68 -13.33
CA ALA A 160 -19.60 -1.08 -12.30
C ALA A 160 -18.64 0.09 -11.98
N LEU A 161 -18.88 0.76 -10.85
CA LEU A 161 -18.03 1.81 -10.32
C LEU A 161 -17.11 1.24 -9.24
N ILE A 162 -15.83 1.55 -9.34
CA ILE A 162 -14.76 1.06 -8.47
C ILE A 162 -14.09 2.27 -7.82
N GLY A 163 -14.25 2.40 -6.51
CA GLY A 163 -13.59 3.43 -5.70
C GLY A 163 -12.17 3.04 -5.33
N ALA A 164 -11.20 3.71 -5.95
CA ALA A 164 -9.77 3.61 -5.67
C ALA A 164 -9.18 4.99 -5.27
N ASP A 165 -10.03 5.87 -4.73
CA ASP A 165 -9.79 7.29 -4.46
C ASP A 165 -9.19 7.57 -3.06
N GLY A 166 -8.61 6.53 -2.46
CA GLY A 166 -7.80 6.61 -1.25
C GLY A 166 -8.60 6.84 0.04
N ILE A 167 -7.89 7.15 1.13
CA ILE A 167 -8.45 7.22 2.48
C ILE A 167 -9.58 8.26 2.65
N TRP A 168 -9.60 9.28 1.80
CA TRP A 168 -10.61 10.35 1.75
C TRP A 168 -11.72 10.08 0.72
N SER A 169 -11.95 8.80 0.42
CA SER A 169 -12.84 8.35 -0.66
C SER A 169 -14.24 8.96 -0.60
N VAL A 170 -14.62 9.60 -1.71
CA VAL A 170 -15.99 10.05 -1.96
C VAL A 170 -16.89 8.85 -2.26
N VAL A 171 -16.35 7.82 -2.92
CA VAL A 171 -17.08 6.57 -3.18
C VAL A 171 -17.46 5.88 -1.88
N ARG A 172 -16.56 5.84 -0.89
CA ARG A 172 -16.82 5.29 0.45
C ARG A 172 -17.92 6.06 1.17
N GLY A 173 -17.99 7.38 0.99
CA GLY A 173 -19.08 8.20 1.50
C GLY A 173 -20.46 7.73 1.02
N HIS A 174 -20.56 7.20 -0.21
CA HIS A 174 -21.78 6.62 -0.75
C HIS A 174 -22.04 5.19 -0.24
N THR A 175 -21.00 4.34 -0.21
CA THR A 175 -21.17 2.90 0.06
C THR A 175 -21.23 2.56 1.55
N VAL A 176 -20.37 3.17 2.37
CA VAL A 176 -20.23 2.90 3.82
C VAL A 176 -20.77 4.06 4.65
N GLY A 177 -20.41 5.30 4.32
CA GLY A 177 -20.88 6.50 5.03
C GLY A 177 -20.41 6.61 6.49
N ASP A 178 -19.20 6.13 6.80
CA ASP A 178 -18.61 6.09 8.15
C ASP A 178 -17.85 7.36 8.56
N GLY A 179 -18.03 8.48 7.83
CA GLY A 179 -17.43 9.77 8.16
C GLY A 179 -15.93 9.86 7.84
N GLU A 180 -15.20 10.71 8.58
CA GLU A 180 -13.79 10.97 8.35
C GLU A 180 -12.87 9.86 8.90
N PRO A 181 -11.65 9.69 8.36
CA PRO A 181 -10.68 8.72 8.88
C PRO A 181 -10.14 9.09 10.27
N ASP A 182 -9.89 8.10 11.10
CA ASP A 182 -9.44 8.28 12.48
C ASP A 182 -7.96 8.66 12.54
N TYR A 183 -7.60 9.56 13.46
CA TYR A 183 -6.20 9.83 13.78
C TYR A 183 -5.61 8.75 14.68
N VAL A 184 -4.49 8.16 14.27
CA VAL A 184 -3.85 7.01 14.94
C VAL A 184 -2.83 7.43 16.01
N GLY A 185 -2.71 8.72 16.30
CA GLY A 185 -1.79 9.22 17.34
C GLY A 185 -0.34 9.40 16.88
N HIS A 186 -0.05 9.20 15.59
CA HIS A 186 1.31 9.22 15.06
C HIS A 186 1.46 10.16 13.86
N VAL A 187 2.64 10.76 13.74
CA VAL A 187 3.05 11.59 12.60
C VAL A 187 4.29 10.99 11.96
N ALA A 188 4.36 11.05 10.62
CA ALA A 188 5.50 10.59 9.85
C ALA A 188 6.17 11.73 9.07
N TYR A 189 7.50 11.74 9.08
CA TYR A 189 8.34 12.49 8.14
C TYR A 189 9.04 11.51 7.21
N ARG A 190 9.19 11.90 5.94
CA ARG A 190 9.83 11.08 4.91
C ARG A 190 10.94 11.86 4.24
N GLY A 191 12.00 11.17 3.86
CA GLY A 191 13.11 11.74 3.11
C GLY A 191 13.75 10.69 2.21
N THR A 192 14.05 11.09 0.98
CA THR A 192 14.87 10.34 0.05
C THR A 192 16.10 11.18 -0.25
N ILE A 193 17.29 10.61 -0.07
CA ILE A 193 18.58 11.30 -0.20
C ILE A 193 19.56 10.47 -1.02
N ASP A 194 20.52 11.13 -1.66
CA ASP A 194 21.60 10.44 -2.37
C ASP A 194 22.46 9.64 -1.38
N ILE A 195 22.76 8.39 -1.72
CA ILE A 195 23.49 7.47 -0.84
C ILE A 195 24.88 8.01 -0.44
N GLU A 196 25.52 8.81 -1.30
CA GLU A 196 26.82 9.43 -1.04
C GLU A 196 26.78 10.43 0.13
N ALA A 197 25.63 11.09 0.33
CA ALA A 197 25.42 12.02 1.45
C ALA A 197 25.24 11.30 2.79
N VAL A 198 25.13 9.97 2.79
CA VAL A 198 24.80 9.12 3.94
C VAL A 198 26.03 8.34 4.45
N SER A 199 27.24 8.67 3.99
CA SER A 199 28.46 7.83 3.99
C SER A 199 29.01 7.28 5.33
N ALA A 200 28.30 7.41 6.45
CA ALA A 200 28.51 6.63 7.69
C ALA A 200 27.26 5.92 8.24
N HIS A 201 26.06 6.30 7.78
CA HIS A 201 24.74 5.81 8.25
C HIS A 201 24.05 4.88 7.25
N ALA A 202 24.59 4.74 6.04
CA ALA A 202 24.09 3.84 5.00
C ALA A 202 24.44 2.38 5.34
N GLY A 203 23.77 1.83 6.36
CA GLY A 203 23.96 0.46 6.78
C GLY A 203 23.42 -0.54 5.76
N THR A 204 24.32 -1.37 5.21
CA THR A 204 24.13 -2.80 4.88
C THR A 204 23.19 -3.23 3.75
N GLY A 205 22.50 -2.32 3.05
CA GLY A 205 21.56 -2.68 1.97
C GLY A 205 20.27 -3.35 2.48
N ASN A 206 20.06 -3.38 3.79
CA ASN A 206 18.92 -4.00 4.46
C ASN A 206 17.71 -3.05 4.52
N VAL A 207 16.55 -3.62 4.88
CA VAL A 207 15.46 -2.83 5.48
C VAL A 207 15.69 -2.77 6.98
N THR A 208 16.03 -1.60 7.51
CA THR A 208 16.34 -1.44 8.95
C THR A 208 15.21 -0.70 9.65
N TRP A 209 14.76 -1.23 10.79
CA TRP A 209 13.72 -0.68 11.66
C TRP A 209 14.33 -0.36 13.01
N TRP A 210 14.66 0.91 13.24
CA TRP A 210 15.01 1.38 14.58
C TRP A 210 13.74 1.62 15.36
N VAL A 211 13.52 0.84 16.42
CA VAL A 211 12.28 0.84 17.19
C VAL A 211 12.55 1.26 18.63
N GLY A 212 11.61 1.96 19.25
CA GLY A 212 11.77 2.40 20.64
C GLY A 212 10.51 3.09 21.17
N PRO A 213 10.55 3.55 22.44
CA PRO A 213 9.38 4.14 23.09
C PRO A 213 8.77 5.28 22.27
N GLY A 214 7.55 5.07 21.78
CA GLY A 214 6.78 6.04 21.00
C GLY A 214 7.37 6.46 19.65
N ILE A 215 8.45 5.82 19.17
CA ILE A 215 9.10 6.18 17.90
C ILE A 215 9.55 4.96 17.08
N HIS A 216 9.65 5.15 15.78
CA HIS A 216 10.51 4.30 14.96
C HIS A 216 11.09 5.06 13.76
N LEU A 217 12.23 4.59 13.26
CA LEU A 217 12.89 5.09 12.05
C LEU A 217 13.14 3.91 11.10
N ILE A 218 12.54 3.95 9.91
CA ILE A 218 12.75 2.95 8.86
C ILE A 218 13.75 3.48 7.85
N GLN A 219 14.71 2.65 7.45
CA GLN A 219 15.74 3.00 6.48
C GLN A 219 15.96 1.86 5.47
N TYR A 220 16.07 2.19 4.18
CA TYR A 220 16.42 1.21 3.13
C TYR A 220 16.89 1.90 1.84
N PRO A 221 17.78 1.24 1.06
CA PRO A 221 18.21 1.75 -0.25
C PRO A 221 17.10 1.69 -1.31
N LEU A 222 17.21 2.52 -2.34
CA LEU A 222 16.36 2.56 -3.53
C LEU A 222 17.21 2.73 -4.80
N ARG A 223 16.62 2.48 -5.99
CA ARG A 223 17.23 2.69 -7.32
C ARG A 223 18.62 2.11 -7.44
N GLY A 224 18.72 0.78 -7.33
CA GLY A 224 20.00 0.07 -7.37
C GLY A 224 20.99 0.46 -6.26
N GLY A 225 20.54 1.16 -5.22
CA GLY A 225 21.38 1.67 -4.13
C GLY A 225 21.85 3.12 -4.28
N ALA A 226 21.43 3.83 -5.33
CA ALA A 226 21.79 5.24 -5.53
C ALA A 226 21.10 6.18 -4.54
N LEU A 227 19.89 5.82 -4.10
CA LEU A 227 19.10 6.60 -3.15
C LEU A 227 18.94 5.85 -1.83
N PHE A 228 18.71 6.59 -0.75
CA PHE A 228 18.41 6.08 0.57
C PHE A 228 17.11 6.67 1.09
N ASN A 229 16.13 5.81 1.34
CA ASN A 229 14.82 6.21 1.85
C ASN A 229 14.80 6.11 3.37
N GLN A 230 14.25 7.14 4.02
CA GLN A 230 14.08 7.21 5.45
C GLN A 230 12.67 7.66 5.82
N VAL A 231 12.10 7.01 6.85
CA VAL A 231 10.79 7.36 7.39
C VAL A 231 10.88 7.40 8.90
N ALA A 232 10.78 8.59 9.48
CA ALA A 232 10.71 8.78 10.93
C ALA A 232 9.25 8.91 11.35
N VAL A 233 8.84 8.13 12.33
CA VAL A 233 7.49 8.16 12.89
C VAL A 233 7.58 8.29 14.40
N PHE A 234 6.71 9.10 14.96
CA PHE A 234 6.63 9.32 16.40
C PHE A 234 5.19 9.55 16.82
N GLU A 235 4.90 9.22 18.07
CA GLU A 235 3.69 9.64 18.76
C GLU A 235 3.71 11.16 18.92
N ALA A 236 2.69 11.82 18.37
CA ALA A 236 2.60 13.28 18.39
C ALA A 236 1.46 13.75 19.31
N GLU A 237 1.73 14.78 20.09
CA GLU A 237 0.81 15.41 21.03
C GLU A 237 -0.41 16.01 20.30
N ARG A 238 -1.60 15.78 20.86
CA ARG A 238 -2.85 16.38 20.37
C ARG A 238 -2.99 17.77 20.98
N ASN A 239 -2.80 18.81 20.19
CA ASN A 239 -2.99 20.21 20.62
C ASN A 239 -4.36 20.81 20.21
N GLY A 240 -5.31 19.97 19.79
CA GLY A 240 -6.67 20.39 19.36
C GLY A 240 -6.78 20.87 17.91
N ASP A 241 -5.67 21.12 17.21
CA ASP A 241 -5.62 21.49 15.80
C ASP A 241 -4.77 20.48 14.99
N PRO A 242 -5.37 19.67 14.10
CA PRO A 242 -4.64 18.72 13.27
C PRO A 242 -3.48 19.33 12.49
N ASP A 243 -3.63 20.57 12.00
CA ASP A 243 -2.59 21.23 11.22
C ASP A 243 -1.37 21.57 12.07
N GLY A 244 -1.50 21.59 13.40
CA GLY A 244 -0.42 21.82 14.35
C GLY A 244 0.27 20.55 14.88
N TRP A 245 -0.16 19.34 14.51
CA TRP A 245 0.38 18.11 15.09
C TRP A 245 1.73 17.72 14.51
N GLY A 246 2.67 17.30 15.37
CA GLY A 246 3.98 16.78 14.97
C GLY A 246 4.89 17.79 14.28
N PRO A 247 5.08 19.02 14.80
CA PRO A 247 6.02 19.96 14.22
C PRO A 247 7.48 19.46 14.35
N PRO A 248 8.44 20.02 13.58
CA PRO A 248 9.83 19.56 13.58
C PRO A 248 10.49 19.53 14.97
N GLU A 249 10.14 20.45 15.86
CA GLU A 249 10.67 20.53 17.22
C GLU A 249 10.23 19.34 18.08
N GLU A 250 9.01 18.86 17.87
CA GLU A 250 8.49 17.67 18.55
C GLU A 250 9.21 16.42 18.07
N LEU A 251 9.43 16.31 16.76
CA LEU A 251 10.25 15.25 16.17
C LEU A 251 11.66 15.22 16.77
N GLU A 252 12.33 16.37 16.86
CA GLU A 252 13.67 16.48 17.47
C GLU A 252 13.68 16.06 18.95
N ARG A 253 12.65 16.46 19.72
CA ARG A 253 12.48 16.06 21.11
C ARG A 253 12.30 14.55 21.26
N CYS A 254 11.41 13.93 20.49
CA CYS A 254 11.09 12.50 20.61
C CYS A 254 12.26 11.57 20.23
N PHE A 255 13.13 12.04 19.33
CA PHE A 255 14.31 11.28 18.89
C PHE A 255 15.62 11.71 19.59
N GLY A 256 15.60 12.76 20.43
CA GLY A 256 16.80 13.42 20.95
C GLY A 256 17.68 12.60 21.90
N ASP A 257 17.11 11.58 22.54
CA ASP A 257 17.75 10.64 23.47
C ASP A 257 18.13 9.29 22.81
N LYS A 258 17.88 9.15 21.49
CA LYS A 258 18.16 7.93 20.74
C LYS A 258 19.64 7.85 20.31
N THR A 259 20.04 6.68 19.81
CA THR A 259 21.42 6.42 19.36
C THR A 259 21.92 7.46 18.37
N ALA A 260 23.25 7.62 18.28
CA ALA A 260 23.87 8.53 17.31
C ALA A 260 23.38 8.23 15.88
N HIS A 261 23.28 6.94 15.51
CA HIS A 261 22.79 6.51 14.20
C HIS A 261 21.38 7.04 13.90
N VAL A 262 20.45 6.88 14.84
CA VAL A 262 19.06 7.35 14.68
C VAL A 262 19.00 8.87 14.58
N ARG A 263 19.72 9.59 15.45
CA ARG A 263 19.76 11.06 15.44
C ARG A 263 20.40 11.64 14.18
N ASP A 264 21.41 10.98 13.65
CA ASP A 264 22.06 11.41 12.42
C ASP A 264 21.19 11.12 11.19
N GLY A 265 20.56 9.94 11.10
CA GLY A 265 19.60 9.64 10.04
C GLY A 265 18.45 10.66 10.01
N LEU A 266 17.98 11.08 11.19
CA LEU A 266 16.95 12.10 11.34
C LEU A 266 17.33 13.45 10.71
N ARG A 267 18.61 13.87 10.78
CA ARG A 267 19.11 15.13 10.19
C ARG A 267 18.97 15.18 8.68
N LEU A 268 18.84 14.03 8.03
CA LEU A 268 18.76 13.91 6.58
C LEU A 268 17.31 13.83 6.07
N ILE A 269 16.32 13.87 6.96
CA ILE A 269 14.90 13.85 6.60
C ILE A 269 14.40 15.30 6.44
N GLY A 270 13.70 15.58 5.35
CA GLY A 270 13.08 16.88 5.09
C GLY A 270 12.08 17.28 6.19
N ARG A 271 11.87 18.59 6.38
CA ARG A 271 10.96 19.18 7.39
C ARG A 271 9.82 19.98 6.80
N ASP A 272 9.81 20.11 5.48
CA ASP A 272 8.81 20.82 4.69
C ASP A 272 7.45 20.10 4.70
N ARG A 273 7.45 18.77 4.85
CA ARG A 273 6.23 17.97 4.80
C ARG A 273 6.20 16.88 5.86
N ARG A 274 5.03 16.74 6.47
CA ARG A 274 4.68 15.65 7.39
C ARG A 274 3.36 15.01 7.01
N TRP A 275 3.17 13.77 7.43
CA TRP A 275 1.96 12.99 7.22
C TRP A 275 1.35 12.62 8.56
N ILE A 276 0.17 13.15 8.83
CA ILE A 276 -0.66 12.76 9.97
C ILE A 276 -1.23 11.38 9.66
N LEU A 277 -0.85 10.37 10.43
CA LEU A 277 -1.23 9.00 10.14
C LEU A 277 -2.69 8.77 10.55
N ARG A 278 -3.46 8.35 9.55
CA ARG A 278 -4.87 8.03 9.70
C ARG A 278 -5.15 6.64 9.18
N ASP A 279 -6.15 6.00 9.75
CA ASP A 279 -6.67 4.74 9.25
C ASP A 279 -8.18 4.66 9.52
N ARG A 280 -8.75 3.47 9.29
CA ARG A 280 -10.15 3.17 9.62
C ARG A 280 -10.24 1.76 10.19
N PRO A 281 -11.19 1.48 11.10
CA PRO A 281 -11.49 0.11 11.47
C PRO A 281 -12.01 -0.67 10.25
N PRO A 282 -11.82 -2.00 10.20
CA PRO A 282 -12.47 -2.83 9.21
C PRO A 282 -13.99 -2.70 9.26
N VAL A 283 -14.63 -2.76 8.10
CA VAL A 283 -16.08 -2.70 7.94
C VAL A 283 -16.61 -4.01 7.36
N GLU A 284 -17.91 -4.26 7.48
CA GLU A 284 -18.53 -5.52 7.04
C GLU A 284 -18.95 -5.52 5.56
N ARG A 285 -18.84 -4.37 4.87
CA ARG A 285 -19.30 -4.17 3.50
C ARG A 285 -18.53 -3.04 2.84
N TRP A 286 -18.22 -3.18 1.55
CA TRP A 286 -17.62 -2.18 0.67
C TRP A 286 -18.56 -1.73 -0.45
N THR A 287 -19.59 -2.53 -0.73
CA THR A 287 -20.40 -2.46 -1.95
C THR A 287 -21.81 -1.99 -1.63
N ARG A 288 -22.28 -1.02 -2.42
CA ARG A 288 -23.67 -0.59 -2.42
C ARG A 288 -24.12 -0.37 -3.86
N GLY A 289 -25.10 -1.15 -4.29
CA GLY A 289 -25.56 -1.16 -5.69
C GLY A 289 -24.39 -1.40 -6.63
N ARG A 290 -24.24 -0.55 -7.65
CA ARG A 290 -23.17 -0.67 -8.67
C ARG A 290 -21.84 -0.03 -8.27
N ALA A 291 -21.57 0.19 -6.99
CA ALA A 291 -20.31 0.78 -6.52
C ALA A 291 -19.64 -0.12 -5.47
N THR A 292 -18.34 -0.40 -5.63
CA THR A 292 -17.49 -1.11 -4.66
C THR A 292 -16.20 -0.33 -4.39
N LEU A 293 -15.40 -0.76 -3.40
CA LEU A 293 -14.17 -0.10 -2.97
C LEU A 293 -12.96 -1.03 -3.10
N LEU A 294 -11.77 -0.46 -3.32
CA LEU A 294 -10.48 -1.15 -3.22
C LEU A 294 -9.38 -0.26 -2.67
N GLY A 295 -8.28 -0.87 -2.24
CA GLY A 295 -7.14 -0.17 -1.64
C GLY A 295 -7.54 0.68 -0.44
N ASP A 296 -6.90 1.85 -0.29
CA ASP A 296 -7.12 2.74 0.85
C ASP A 296 -8.55 3.32 0.93
N ALA A 297 -9.36 3.23 -0.14
CA ALA A 297 -10.78 3.57 -0.06
C ALA A 297 -11.57 2.51 0.75
N ALA A 298 -11.16 1.24 0.65
CA ALA A 298 -11.78 0.10 1.30
C ALA A 298 -11.19 -0.19 2.70
N HIS A 299 -9.87 -0.30 2.78
CA HIS A 299 -9.14 -0.80 3.95
C HIS A 299 -7.86 0.00 4.23
N PRO A 300 -7.95 1.33 4.43
CA PRO A 300 -6.77 2.13 4.74
C PRO A 300 -6.13 1.62 6.04
N MET A 301 -4.81 1.45 6.02
CA MET A 301 -4.07 0.90 7.14
C MET A 301 -2.79 1.69 7.40
N VAL A 302 -2.41 1.73 8.68
CA VAL A 302 -1.09 2.19 9.09
C VAL A 302 0.02 1.34 8.47
N GLN A 303 1.14 1.98 8.15
CA GLN A 303 2.21 1.42 7.32
C GLN A 303 3.08 0.37 8.03
N TYR A 304 2.78 -0.02 9.27
CA TYR A 304 3.64 -0.88 10.11
C TYR A 304 3.85 -2.30 9.57
N LEU A 305 3.09 -2.75 8.56
CA LEU A 305 3.38 -3.99 7.82
C LEU A 305 3.96 -3.76 6.42
N ALA A 306 3.97 -2.51 5.95
CA ALA A 306 4.25 -2.14 4.56
C ALA A 306 3.33 -2.83 3.53
N GLN A 307 2.05 -3.07 3.87
CA GLN A 307 1.13 -3.87 3.06
C GLN A 307 -0.01 -3.12 2.37
N GLY A 308 -0.22 -1.82 2.60
CA GLY A 308 -1.35 -1.10 2.00
C GLY A 308 -1.41 -1.22 0.47
N ALA A 309 -0.30 -0.92 -0.22
CA ALA A 309 -0.21 -1.08 -1.67
C ALA A 309 -0.22 -2.56 -2.10
N CYS A 310 0.40 -3.45 -1.33
CA CYS A 310 0.36 -4.89 -1.60
C CYS A 310 -1.08 -5.42 -1.59
N MET A 311 -1.90 -4.95 -0.64
CA MET A 311 -3.32 -5.31 -0.55
C MET A 311 -4.12 -4.71 -1.69
N ALA A 312 -3.83 -3.48 -2.12
CA ALA A 312 -4.46 -2.86 -3.28
C ALA A 312 -4.15 -3.61 -4.59
N LEU A 313 -2.93 -4.17 -4.72
CA LEU A 313 -2.57 -5.04 -5.85
C LEU A 313 -3.35 -6.37 -5.78
N GLU A 314 -3.42 -7.01 -4.61
CA GLU A 314 -4.27 -8.20 -4.43
C GLU A 314 -5.75 -7.90 -4.73
N ASP A 315 -6.26 -6.73 -4.36
CA ASP A 315 -7.64 -6.34 -4.69
C ASP A 315 -7.86 -6.24 -6.20
N ALA A 316 -6.95 -5.56 -6.92
CA ALA A 316 -7.02 -5.40 -8.37
C ALA A 316 -7.13 -6.77 -9.06
N ALA A 317 -6.29 -7.71 -8.63
CA ALA A 317 -6.29 -9.08 -9.10
C ALA A 317 -7.65 -9.77 -8.87
N VAL A 318 -8.07 -9.86 -7.60
CA VAL A 318 -9.29 -10.59 -7.23
C VAL A 318 -10.54 -9.95 -7.83
N LEU A 319 -10.61 -8.62 -7.88
CA LEU A 319 -11.75 -7.90 -8.46
C LEU A 319 -11.88 -8.17 -9.95
N ALA A 320 -10.76 -8.13 -10.70
CA ALA A 320 -10.78 -8.41 -12.13
C ALA A 320 -11.23 -9.85 -12.43
N GLU A 321 -10.74 -10.83 -11.67
CA GLU A 321 -11.19 -12.22 -11.79
C GLU A 321 -12.68 -12.38 -11.48
N CYS A 322 -13.16 -11.74 -10.42
CA CYS A 322 -14.57 -11.81 -10.04
C CYS A 322 -15.48 -11.19 -11.10
N LEU A 323 -15.10 -10.05 -11.69
CA LEU A 323 -15.85 -9.42 -12.78
C LEU A 323 -15.81 -10.27 -14.05
N ALA A 324 -14.67 -10.83 -14.42
CA ALA A 324 -14.53 -11.70 -15.59
C ALA A 324 -15.30 -13.02 -15.44
N GLY A 325 -15.37 -13.56 -14.22
CA GLY A 325 -16.15 -14.76 -13.89
C GLY A 325 -17.67 -14.54 -13.86
N HIS A 326 -18.14 -13.29 -13.82
CA HIS A 326 -19.57 -12.95 -13.77
C HIS A 326 -19.91 -11.83 -14.77
N PRO A 327 -19.72 -12.05 -16.09
CA PRO A 327 -19.80 -10.99 -17.10
C PRO A 327 -21.18 -10.33 -17.25
N ALA A 328 -22.24 -10.97 -16.75
CA ALA A 328 -23.61 -10.47 -16.78
C ALA A 328 -24.17 -10.13 -15.38
N ASP A 329 -23.39 -10.31 -14.31
CA ASP A 329 -23.85 -10.16 -12.93
C ASP A 329 -22.79 -9.49 -12.05
N VAL A 330 -22.74 -8.16 -12.14
CA VAL A 330 -21.82 -7.32 -11.35
C VAL A 330 -22.10 -7.45 -9.85
N ASP A 331 -23.35 -7.70 -9.44
CA ASP A 331 -23.69 -7.85 -8.02
C ASP A 331 -23.06 -9.13 -7.46
N ALA A 332 -23.15 -10.24 -8.20
CA ALA A 332 -22.45 -11.47 -7.86
C ALA A 332 -20.92 -11.31 -7.87
N ALA A 333 -20.37 -10.58 -8.85
CA ALA A 333 -18.94 -10.28 -8.91
C ALA A 333 -18.45 -9.54 -7.67
N PHE A 334 -19.14 -8.44 -7.29
CA PHE A 334 -18.78 -7.65 -6.12
C PHE A 334 -18.95 -8.43 -4.82
N ALA A 335 -20.02 -9.22 -4.69
CA ALA A 335 -20.20 -10.07 -3.52
C ALA A 335 -19.11 -11.14 -3.39
N ALA A 336 -18.65 -11.71 -4.51
CA ALA A 336 -17.54 -12.66 -4.52
C ALA A 336 -16.20 -12.00 -4.14
N TYR A 337 -15.93 -10.82 -4.69
CA TYR A 337 -14.75 -10.01 -4.36
C TYR A 337 -14.72 -9.64 -2.87
N GLU A 338 -15.83 -9.14 -2.33
CA GLU A 338 -15.94 -8.78 -0.92
C GLU A 338 -15.70 -9.97 0.01
N ARG A 339 -16.34 -11.11 -0.28
CA ARG A 339 -16.20 -12.33 0.52
C ARG A 339 -14.75 -12.81 0.61
N GLU A 340 -13.98 -12.63 -0.45
CA GLU A 340 -12.56 -12.99 -0.50
C GLU A 340 -11.70 -11.97 0.24
N ARG A 341 -11.90 -10.67 -0.04
CA ARG A 341 -10.96 -9.62 0.35
C ARG A 341 -11.21 -9.02 1.72
N LEU A 342 -12.46 -8.89 2.15
CA LEU A 342 -12.81 -8.34 3.47
C LEU A 342 -12.06 -9.01 4.63
N PRO A 343 -12.11 -10.34 4.83
CA PRO A 343 -11.45 -10.98 5.97
C PRO A 343 -9.92 -10.84 5.90
N ARG A 344 -9.36 -10.89 4.69
CA ARG A 344 -7.93 -10.83 4.41
C ARG A 344 -7.35 -9.43 4.72
N THR A 345 -7.98 -8.37 4.22
CA THR A 345 -7.53 -6.99 4.47
C THR A 345 -7.87 -6.53 5.89
N ALA A 346 -9.00 -6.97 6.47
CA ALA A 346 -9.32 -6.72 7.87
C ALA A 346 -8.26 -7.31 8.83
N THR A 347 -7.74 -8.50 8.49
CA THR A 347 -6.65 -9.12 9.25
C THR A 347 -5.36 -8.33 9.10
N ALA A 348 -5.04 -7.84 7.90
CA ALA A 348 -3.90 -6.94 7.68
C ALA A 348 -4.03 -5.61 8.45
N GLN A 349 -5.19 -4.95 8.45
CA GLN A 349 -5.44 -3.73 9.22
C GLN A 349 -5.22 -3.95 10.72
N ARG A 350 -5.76 -5.04 11.28
CA ARG A 350 -5.59 -5.37 12.70
C ARG A 350 -4.13 -5.66 13.06
N TRP A 351 -3.44 -6.46 12.24
CA TRP A 351 -2.02 -6.74 12.46
C TRP A 351 -1.14 -5.52 12.27
N ALA A 352 -1.50 -4.60 11.37
CA ALA A 352 -0.79 -3.35 11.22
C ALA A 352 -0.85 -2.53 12.50
N ARG A 353 -2.04 -2.33 13.09
CA ARG A 353 -2.17 -1.66 14.39
C ARG A 353 -1.37 -2.36 15.49
N ARG A 354 -1.46 -3.69 15.56
CA ARG A 354 -0.72 -4.49 16.55
C ARG A 354 0.80 -4.37 16.38
N MET A 355 1.29 -4.34 15.14
CA MET A 355 2.71 -4.12 14.87
C MET A 355 3.13 -2.71 15.31
N GLY A 356 2.27 -1.70 15.13
CA GLY A 356 2.46 -0.36 15.70
C GLY A 356 2.72 -0.39 17.22
N GLU A 357 1.89 -1.11 17.97
CA GLU A 357 2.08 -1.27 19.43
C GLU A 357 3.40 -1.98 19.76
N ILE A 358 3.80 -2.98 18.97
CA ILE A 358 5.04 -3.75 19.18
C ILE A 358 6.28 -2.91 18.90
N VAL A 359 6.27 -2.09 17.85
CA VAL A 359 7.44 -1.26 17.48
C VAL A 359 7.60 -0.06 18.42
N HIS A 360 6.51 0.49 18.94
CA HIS A 360 6.54 1.66 19.83
C HIS A 360 6.56 1.33 21.33
N ALA A 361 6.61 0.04 21.67
CA ALA A 361 6.59 -0.43 23.05
C ALA A 361 7.65 0.25 23.93
N ASP A 362 7.30 0.46 25.20
CA ASP A 362 8.16 1.06 26.22
C ASP A 362 8.28 0.17 27.47
N GLY A 363 9.18 0.56 28.39
CA GLY A 363 9.33 -0.05 29.70
C GLY A 363 9.42 -1.58 29.68
N ILE A 364 8.60 -2.24 30.50
CA ILE A 364 8.56 -3.71 30.60
C ILE A 364 8.07 -4.35 29.29
N THR A 365 7.17 -3.69 28.57
CA THR A 365 6.65 -4.20 27.29
C THR A 365 7.77 -4.28 26.24
N ALA A 366 8.64 -3.25 26.17
CA ALA A 366 9.81 -3.26 25.29
C ALA A 366 10.78 -4.39 25.65
N LEU A 367 11.08 -4.58 26.95
CA LEU A 367 11.96 -5.66 27.41
C LEU A 367 11.42 -7.06 27.04
N LEU A 368 10.10 -7.26 27.17
CA LEU A 368 9.46 -8.52 26.76
C LEU A 368 9.48 -8.69 25.24
N ARG A 369 9.22 -7.62 24.48
CA ARG A 369 9.30 -7.62 23.01
C ARG A 369 10.70 -8.02 22.55
N ASP A 370 11.75 -7.41 23.10
CA ASP A 370 13.14 -7.70 22.75
C ASP A 370 13.48 -9.16 23.09
N ALA A 371 13.18 -9.62 24.31
CA ALA A 371 13.49 -10.97 24.75
C ALA A 371 12.76 -12.07 23.95
N LEU A 372 11.52 -11.81 23.53
CA LEU A 372 10.75 -12.76 22.71
C LEU A 372 11.25 -12.79 21.27
N LEU A 373 11.52 -11.63 20.67
CA LEU A 373 11.96 -11.54 19.27
C LEU A 373 13.42 -11.99 19.07
N ALA A 374 14.30 -11.79 20.05
CA ALA A 374 15.69 -12.22 20.01
C ALA A 374 15.86 -13.75 20.06
N ARG A 375 14.81 -14.49 20.45
CA ARG A 375 14.82 -15.96 20.48
C ARG A 375 14.42 -16.60 19.15
N ARG A 376 13.94 -15.80 18.20
CA ARG A 376 13.48 -16.28 16.91
C ARG A 376 14.68 -16.52 16.00
N GLU A 377 14.62 -17.59 15.20
CA GLU A 377 15.57 -17.81 14.12
C GLU A 377 15.27 -16.86 12.95
N ASP A 378 16.31 -16.40 12.24
CA ASP A 378 16.14 -15.42 11.17
C ASP A 378 15.25 -15.92 10.02
N THR A 379 15.23 -17.25 9.82
CA THR A 379 14.44 -17.99 8.82
C THR A 379 13.09 -18.51 9.35
N ASP A 380 12.70 -18.19 10.59
CA ASP A 380 11.36 -18.50 11.06
C ASP A 380 10.32 -17.59 10.38
N TYR A 381 9.73 -18.13 9.31
CA TYR A 381 8.71 -17.47 8.49
C TYR A 381 7.28 -17.68 8.97
N GLY A 382 7.05 -18.38 10.08
CA GLY A 382 5.69 -18.75 10.54
C GLY A 382 4.77 -17.54 10.70
N TYR A 383 5.30 -16.44 11.25
CA TYR A 383 4.55 -15.20 11.52
C TYR A 383 4.18 -14.40 10.27
N VAL A 384 4.89 -14.60 9.16
CA VAL A 384 4.67 -13.89 7.89
C VAL A 384 4.04 -14.78 6.81
N THR A 385 3.89 -16.09 7.08
CA THR A 385 3.38 -17.05 6.10
C THR A 385 1.96 -16.71 5.64
N TRP A 386 1.07 -16.36 6.57
CA TRP A 386 -0.31 -15.93 6.23
C TRP A 386 -0.34 -14.65 5.37
N LEU A 387 0.72 -13.85 5.42
CA LEU A 387 0.82 -12.55 4.75
C LEU A 387 1.43 -12.66 3.36
N TYR A 388 2.61 -13.28 3.25
CA TYR A 388 3.38 -13.39 2.00
C TYR A 388 3.01 -14.63 1.19
N GLY A 389 2.55 -15.68 1.86
CA GLY A 389 2.14 -16.95 1.27
C GLY A 389 0.69 -16.99 0.78
N TYR A 390 -0.08 -15.91 0.96
CA TYR A 390 -1.48 -15.86 0.51
C TYR A 390 -1.56 -16.15 -1.00
N ARG A 391 -2.45 -17.08 -1.34
CA ARG A 391 -2.90 -17.40 -2.69
C ARG A 391 -4.42 -17.57 -2.62
N ARG A 392 -5.13 -17.06 -3.62
CA ARG A 392 -6.56 -17.30 -3.72
C ARG A 392 -6.78 -18.77 -4.10
N GLU A 393 -7.64 -19.46 -3.37
CA GLU A 393 -8.04 -20.83 -3.73
C GLU A 393 -9.13 -20.77 -4.82
N HIS A 394 -8.91 -21.43 -5.95
CA HIS A 394 -9.91 -21.55 -7.01
C HIS A 394 -10.77 -22.81 -6.80
N PRO A 395 -12.11 -22.70 -6.77
CA PRO A 395 -13.00 -23.84 -6.53
C PRO A 395 -12.82 -25.00 -7.53
N ASP A 396 -12.37 -24.70 -8.76
CA ASP A 396 -12.33 -25.65 -9.87
C ASP A 396 -10.91 -26.10 -10.26
N ASN A 397 -9.89 -25.85 -9.43
CA ASN A 397 -8.46 -26.05 -9.78
C ASN A 397 -8.02 -25.34 -11.09
N ALA A 398 -8.82 -24.40 -11.61
CA ALA A 398 -8.41 -23.52 -12.68
C ALA A 398 -7.29 -22.63 -12.15
N THR A 399 -6.11 -22.73 -12.73
CA THR A 399 -4.99 -21.82 -12.45
C THR A 399 -5.46 -20.40 -12.79
N SER A 400 -5.41 -19.47 -11.83
CA SER A 400 -5.63 -18.07 -12.17
C SER A 400 -4.59 -17.66 -13.22
N TRP A 401 -4.96 -16.78 -14.15
CA TRP A 401 -3.96 -16.18 -15.04
C TRP A 401 -2.94 -15.31 -14.27
N MET A 402 -3.20 -15.00 -13.00
CA MET A 402 -2.28 -14.38 -12.05
C MET A 402 -1.50 -15.37 -11.19
N ASP A 403 -1.84 -16.66 -11.24
CA ASP A 403 -0.98 -17.74 -10.76
C ASP A 403 0.05 -18.06 -11.85
N ALA A 404 1.03 -17.17 -12.01
CA ALA A 404 2.15 -17.41 -12.92
C ALA A 404 2.78 -18.79 -12.64
N GLY A 405 2.98 -19.57 -13.69
CA GLY A 405 3.51 -20.93 -13.60
C GLY A 405 4.96 -20.97 -13.16
N GLY A 406 5.19 -21.21 -11.87
CA GLY A 406 6.52 -21.49 -11.30
C GLY A 406 7.48 -20.29 -11.33
N PRO A 407 8.56 -20.33 -10.54
CA PRO A 407 9.47 -19.20 -10.41
C PRO A 407 10.17 -18.92 -11.74
N VAL A 408 9.75 -17.85 -12.41
CA VAL A 408 10.54 -17.20 -13.45
C VAL A 408 11.61 -16.38 -12.72
N HIS A 409 12.85 -16.43 -13.22
CA HIS A 409 14.04 -15.68 -12.75
C HIS A 409 14.82 -16.32 -11.58
N ALA A 410 15.81 -17.14 -11.96
CA ALA A 410 16.96 -17.49 -11.13
C ALA A 410 17.70 -16.23 -10.67
#